data_AF-A0A5R8KFU6-F1
#
_entry.id   AF-A0A5R8KFU6-F1
#
_cell.length_a   1.000
_cell.length_b   1.000
_cell.length_c   1.000
_cell.angle_alpha   90.00
_cell.angle_beta   90.00
_cell.angle_gamma   90.00
#
_symmetry.space_group_name_H-M   'P 1'
#
loop_
_entity.id
_entity.type
_entity.pdbx_description
1 polymer ?
#
loop_
_entity_poly.entity_id
_entity_poly.type
_entity_poly.pdbx_seq_one_letter_code
_entity_poly.pdbx_strand_id
1 'polypeptide(L)'
;MSYYTNFVKDFPSRCLDLLKFEMEAKNKNLEVTLLLVVAGQAIFMPYERLDLNNSKNKHPSKDFEKFETARSDLQKELAKKCKDSRLFKDENGSYNSHAWIYKECAPDQVNHEAVPGMRPVEDKLALTIVKILRNALAHGNLRTNGNPIDRLVFLSGIYESPNYNRLECTPDSLRCFLKNWATMLKKLKIDHATIIEGQFGSELLESDAA
;
A
#
# COMPACT_ATOMS: atom_id res chain seq x y z
N MET A 1 -7.77 -20.38 16.35
CA MET A 1 -7.43 -19.14 15.60
C MET A 1 -6.46 -19.52 14.49
N SER A 2 -6.62 -19.01 13.27
CA SER A 2 -5.64 -19.26 12.21
C SER A 2 -4.43 -18.35 12.40
N TYR A 3 -3.23 -18.91 12.49
CA TYR A 3 -2.00 -18.15 12.64
C TYR A 3 -1.57 -17.54 11.30
N TYR A 4 -0.80 -16.46 11.34
CA TYR A 4 -0.09 -15.92 10.17
C TYR A 4 1.27 -16.61 10.10
N THR A 5 1.58 -17.25 8.98
CA THR A 5 2.94 -17.78 8.75
C THR A 5 3.90 -16.64 8.45
N ASN A 6 3.39 -15.62 7.74
CA ASN A 6 4.16 -14.47 7.33
C ASN A 6 3.28 -13.24 7.12
N PHE A 7 3.46 -12.20 7.92
CA PHE A 7 2.68 -10.96 7.80
C PHE A 7 2.93 -10.14 6.54
N VAL A 8 4.05 -10.34 5.83
CA VAL A 8 4.31 -9.67 4.54
C VAL A 8 3.43 -10.28 3.43
N LYS A 9 3.12 -11.57 3.50
CA LYS A 9 2.33 -12.29 2.48
C LYS A 9 0.87 -12.52 2.88
N ASP A 10 0.68 -13.13 4.04
CA ASP A 10 -0.60 -13.70 4.45
C ASP A 10 -1.56 -12.58 4.83
N PHE A 11 -1.06 -11.55 5.52
CA PHE A 11 -1.90 -10.46 5.99
C PHE A 11 -2.50 -9.63 4.83
N PRO A 12 -1.72 -9.14 3.84
CA PRO A 12 -2.29 -8.49 2.67
C PRO A 12 -3.28 -9.39 1.92
N SER A 13 -3.00 -10.68 1.81
CA SER A 13 -3.90 -11.64 1.16
C SER A 13 -5.24 -11.75 1.87
N ARG A 14 -5.25 -11.88 3.21
CA ARG A 14 -6.48 -11.91 4.00
C ARG A 14 -7.23 -10.58 3.99
N CYS A 15 -6.52 -9.45 3.90
CA CYS A 15 -7.16 -8.15 3.71
C CYS A 15 -7.93 -8.12 2.39
N LEU A 16 -7.34 -8.64 1.31
CA LEU A 16 -8.03 -8.75 0.02
C LEU A 16 -9.24 -9.67 0.07
N ASP A 17 -9.20 -10.76 0.86
CA ASP A 17 -10.36 -11.64 1.02
C ASP A 17 -11.59 -10.90 1.57
N LEU A 18 -11.41 -9.75 2.24
CA LEU A 18 -12.52 -8.91 2.69
C LEU A 18 -13.28 -8.27 1.52
N LEU A 19 -12.65 -8.12 0.34
CA LEU A 19 -13.32 -7.60 -0.86
C LEU A 19 -14.39 -8.56 -1.39
N LYS A 20 -14.47 -9.81 -0.89
CA LYS A 20 -15.61 -10.69 -1.20
C LYS A 20 -16.95 -10.15 -0.68
N PHE A 21 -16.92 -9.26 0.31
CA PHE A 21 -18.09 -8.59 0.89
C PHE A 21 -18.44 -7.28 0.16
N GLU A 22 -17.87 -7.03 -1.01
CA GLU A 22 -18.06 -5.78 -1.75
C GLU A 22 -19.51 -5.57 -2.19
N MET A 23 -20.24 -6.65 -2.50
CA MET A 23 -21.66 -6.55 -2.87
C MET A 23 -22.50 -6.07 -1.68
N GLU A 24 -22.27 -6.63 -0.49
CA GLU A 24 -22.94 -6.24 0.75
C GLU A 24 -22.56 -4.82 1.16
N ALA A 25 -21.30 -4.43 0.97
CA ALA A 25 -20.84 -3.06 1.21
C ALA A 25 -21.50 -2.08 0.23
N LYS A 26 -21.60 -2.43 -1.05
CA LYS A 26 -22.26 -1.62 -2.09
C LYS A 26 -23.74 -1.39 -1.79
N ASN A 27 -24.45 -2.41 -1.32
CA ASN A 27 -25.86 -2.26 -0.88
C ASN A 27 -26.03 -1.27 0.28
N LYS A 28 -24.94 -0.92 0.98
CA LYS A 28 -24.89 0.05 2.07
C LYS A 28 -24.14 1.34 1.70
N ASN A 29 -23.74 1.52 0.45
CA ASN A 29 -22.87 2.62 0.00
C ASN A 29 -21.53 2.71 0.77
N LEU A 30 -20.93 1.56 1.10
CA LEU A 30 -19.68 1.43 1.85
C LEU A 30 -18.57 0.75 1.05
N GLU A 31 -18.76 0.52 -0.25
CA GLU A 31 -17.81 -0.20 -1.11
C GLU A 31 -16.46 0.51 -1.20
N VAL A 32 -16.47 1.84 -1.33
CA VAL A 32 -15.23 2.64 -1.35
C VAL A 32 -14.56 2.65 0.03
N THR A 33 -15.35 2.73 1.10
CA THR A 33 -14.84 2.64 2.47
C THR A 33 -14.15 1.29 2.71
N LEU A 34 -14.79 0.18 2.31
CA LEU A 34 -14.20 -1.15 2.38
C LEU A 34 -12.88 -1.22 1.59
N LEU A 35 -12.89 -0.71 0.35
CA LEU A 35 -11.71 -0.68 -0.50
C LEU A 35 -10.53 0.09 0.15
N LEU A 36 -10.80 1.25 0.75
CA LEU A 36 -9.78 2.06 1.44
C LEU A 36 -9.26 1.37 2.71
N VAL A 37 -10.11 0.71 3.48
CA VAL A 37 -9.70 -0.09 4.65
C VAL A 37 -8.77 -1.22 4.22
N VAL A 38 -9.13 -1.96 3.18
CA VAL A 38 -8.29 -3.03 2.62
C VAL A 38 -6.97 -2.46 2.10
N ALA A 39 -7.01 -1.35 1.36
CA ALA A 39 -5.80 -0.71 0.82
C ALA A 39 -4.83 -0.29 1.94
N GLY A 40 -5.35 0.38 2.98
CA GLY A 40 -4.57 0.83 4.13
C GLY A 40 -3.77 -0.31 4.75
N GLN A 41 -4.44 -1.43 5.03
CA GLN A 41 -3.82 -2.57 5.71
C GLN A 41 -2.91 -3.39 4.77
N ALA A 42 -3.34 -3.63 3.53
CA ALA A 42 -2.62 -4.48 2.58
C ALA A 42 -1.34 -3.81 2.04
N ILE A 43 -1.31 -2.47 1.95
CA ILE A 43 -0.13 -1.73 1.50
C ILE A 43 0.81 -1.44 2.68
N PHE A 44 0.28 -0.92 3.79
CA PHE A 44 1.11 -0.43 4.90
C PHE A 44 1.99 -1.52 5.51
N MET A 45 1.41 -2.68 5.84
CA MET A 45 2.13 -3.74 6.54
C MET A 45 3.38 -4.26 5.82
N PRO A 46 3.31 -4.74 4.56
CA PRO A 46 4.50 -5.18 3.84
C PRO A 46 5.48 -4.04 3.58
N TYR A 47 4.97 -2.82 3.40
CA TYR A 47 5.81 -1.64 3.17
C TYR A 47 6.72 -1.32 4.36
N GLU A 48 6.15 -1.28 5.57
CA GLU A 48 6.91 -1.02 6.80
C GLU A 48 7.83 -2.19 7.16
N ARG A 49 7.32 -3.43 7.07
CA ARG A 49 8.09 -4.61 7.51
C ARG A 49 9.29 -4.92 6.62
N LEU A 50 9.19 -4.65 5.31
CA LEU A 50 10.31 -4.78 4.37
C LEU A 50 11.16 -3.51 4.26
N ASP A 51 10.86 -2.48 5.06
CA ASP A 51 11.59 -1.21 5.11
C ASP A 51 11.89 -0.62 3.72
N LEU A 52 10.83 -0.42 2.93
CA LEU A 52 10.95 0.08 1.56
C LEU A 52 11.35 1.56 1.49
N ASN A 53 11.27 2.27 2.61
CA ASN A 53 11.76 3.64 2.75
C ASN A 53 13.23 3.72 3.16
N ASN A 54 13.88 2.60 3.46
CA ASN A 54 15.21 2.57 4.07
C ASN A 54 15.28 3.52 5.28
N SER A 55 14.27 3.41 6.14
CA SER A 55 14.05 4.32 7.25
C SER A 55 15.12 4.14 8.33
N LYS A 56 15.49 5.24 8.99
CA LYS A 56 16.39 5.18 10.16
C LYS A 56 15.77 4.36 11.29
N ASN A 57 14.44 4.41 11.42
CA ASN A 57 13.65 3.69 12.42
C ASN A 57 13.15 2.37 11.83
N LYS A 58 14.05 1.39 11.81
CA LYS A 58 13.75 0.02 11.36
C LYS A 58 12.59 -0.59 12.14
N HIS A 59 11.69 -1.28 11.44
CA HIS A 59 10.55 -1.96 12.07
C HIS A 59 11.03 -3.01 13.11
N PRO A 60 10.43 -3.10 14.31
CA PRO A 60 10.91 -3.98 15.39
C PRO A 60 11.01 -5.47 15.02
N SER A 61 10.21 -5.96 14.07
CA SER A 61 10.25 -7.36 13.64
C SER A 61 11.53 -7.77 12.90
N LYS A 62 12.28 -6.78 12.38
CA LYS A 62 13.48 -6.97 11.54
C LYS A 62 13.25 -7.86 10.32
N ASP A 63 12.03 -7.85 9.76
CA ASP A 63 11.69 -8.69 8.61
C ASP A 63 12.48 -8.31 7.36
N PHE A 64 12.90 -7.05 7.22
CA PHE A 64 13.77 -6.60 6.13
C PHE A 64 15.18 -7.24 6.14
N GLU A 65 15.67 -7.67 7.31
CA GLU A 65 16.92 -8.43 7.46
C GLU A 65 16.70 -9.91 7.14
N LYS A 66 15.58 -10.48 7.62
CA LYS A 66 15.25 -11.90 7.43
C LYS A 66 14.85 -12.23 6.00
N PHE A 67 14.21 -11.30 5.29
CA PHE A 67 13.62 -11.53 3.98
C PHE A 67 14.29 -10.67 2.90
N GLU A 68 15.62 -10.60 2.92
CA GLU A 68 16.41 -9.77 2.00
C GLU A 68 16.10 -10.06 0.52
N THR A 69 15.97 -11.34 0.14
CA THR A 69 15.61 -11.72 -1.24
C THR A 69 14.23 -11.19 -1.63
N ALA A 70 13.22 -11.34 -0.75
CA ALA A 70 11.88 -10.81 -0.98
C ALA A 70 11.89 -9.28 -1.11
N ARG A 71 12.66 -8.60 -0.24
CA ARG A 71 12.84 -7.14 -0.28
C ARG A 71 13.47 -6.71 -1.60
N SER A 72 14.54 -7.38 -2.03
CA SER A 72 15.24 -7.10 -3.30
C SER A 72 14.31 -7.28 -4.50
N ASP A 73 13.56 -8.38 -4.54
CA ASP A 73 12.63 -8.65 -5.64
C ASP A 73 11.48 -7.63 -5.69
N LEU A 74 10.97 -7.21 -4.53
CA LEU A 74 9.98 -6.14 -4.44
C LEU A 74 10.55 -4.79 -4.89
N GLN A 75 11.77 -4.45 -4.47
CA GLN A 75 12.46 -3.23 -4.89
C GLN A 75 12.70 -3.20 -6.39
N LYS A 76 13.08 -4.32 -7.02
CA LYS A 76 13.22 -4.42 -8.48
C LYS A 76 11.91 -4.13 -9.21
N GLU A 77 10.78 -4.62 -8.70
CA GLU A 77 9.48 -4.30 -9.28
C GLU A 77 9.11 -2.82 -9.07
N LEU A 78 9.35 -2.27 -7.88
CA LEU A 78 9.05 -0.88 -7.55
C LEU A 78 9.96 0.14 -8.25
N ALA A 79 11.15 -0.28 -8.68
CA ALA A 79 12.07 0.51 -9.49
C ALA A 79 11.66 0.61 -10.97
N LYS A 80 10.63 -0.13 -11.41
CA LYS A 80 10.06 0.00 -12.75
C LYS A 80 9.20 1.26 -12.86
N LYS A 81 9.12 1.81 -14.06
CA LYS A 81 8.09 2.80 -14.42
C LYS A 81 6.71 2.16 -14.33
N CYS A 82 5.67 2.94 -14.05
CA CYS A 82 4.31 2.42 -13.89
C CYS A 82 3.82 1.72 -15.16
N LYS A 83 4.17 2.22 -16.36
CA LYS A 83 3.83 1.58 -17.63
C LYS A 83 4.50 0.22 -17.86
N ASP A 84 5.56 -0.10 -17.12
CA ASP A 84 6.30 -1.36 -17.23
C ASP A 84 6.08 -2.27 -16.01
N SER A 85 5.42 -1.76 -14.98
CA SER A 85 5.16 -2.50 -13.74
C SER A 85 3.89 -3.33 -13.85
N ARG A 86 3.96 -4.57 -13.37
CA ARG A 86 2.80 -5.47 -13.31
C ARG A 86 1.70 -4.97 -12.37
N LEU A 87 2.03 -4.03 -11.47
CA LEU A 87 1.09 -3.48 -10.49
C LEU A 87 -0.04 -2.67 -11.16
N PHE A 88 0.24 -2.08 -12.32
CA PHE A 88 -0.69 -1.19 -13.03
C PHE A 88 -1.36 -1.87 -14.22
N LYS A 89 -1.44 -3.21 -14.22
CA LYS A 89 -2.22 -3.96 -15.20
C LYS A 89 -3.68 -4.08 -14.79
N ASP A 90 -4.60 -3.99 -15.74
CA ASP A 90 -6.01 -4.31 -15.53
C ASP A 90 -6.24 -5.83 -15.52
N GLU A 91 -7.52 -6.23 -15.40
CA GLU A 91 -7.93 -7.63 -15.34
C GLU A 91 -7.64 -8.41 -16.64
N ASN A 92 -7.49 -7.71 -17.77
CA ASN A 92 -7.12 -8.30 -19.06
C ASN A 92 -5.59 -8.35 -19.26
N GLY A 93 -4.81 -7.85 -18.28
CA GLY A 93 -3.35 -7.77 -18.36
C GLY A 93 -2.84 -6.58 -19.18
N SER A 94 -3.74 -5.70 -19.63
CA SER A 94 -3.42 -4.45 -20.33
C SER A 94 -2.97 -3.39 -19.34
N TYR A 95 -2.06 -2.50 -19.74
CA TYR A 95 -1.61 -1.43 -18.85
C TYR A 95 -2.70 -0.39 -18.66
N ASN A 96 -3.07 -0.16 -17.39
CA ASN A 96 -4.07 0.81 -16.96
C ASN A 96 -3.44 1.96 -16.16
N SER A 97 -2.16 2.26 -16.42
CA SER A 97 -1.46 3.40 -15.82
C SER A 97 -2.06 4.75 -16.23
N HIS A 98 -2.83 4.82 -17.33
CA HIS A 98 -3.53 6.03 -17.77
C HIS A 98 -4.70 6.43 -16.86
N ALA A 99 -5.30 5.47 -16.15
CA ALA A 99 -6.36 5.76 -15.18
C ALA A 99 -5.83 6.37 -13.87
N TRP A 100 -4.52 6.37 -13.69
CA TRP A 100 -3.82 7.01 -12.59
C TRP A 100 -3.19 8.31 -13.07
N ILE A 101 -3.53 9.41 -12.41
CA ILE A 101 -3.00 10.73 -12.74
C ILE A 101 -2.28 11.34 -11.54
N TYR A 102 -1.23 12.11 -11.81
CA TYR A 102 -0.35 12.67 -10.79
C TYR A 102 0.02 14.12 -11.11
N LYS A 103 0.22 14.91 -10.05
CA LYS A 103 0.88 16.20 -10.10
C LYS A 103 1.45 16.58 -8.74
N GLU A 104 2.51 17.38 -8.75
CA GLU A 104 2.95 18.14 -7.58
C GLU A 104 2.15 19.45 -7.53
N CYS A 105 1.44 19.67 -6.43
CA CYS A 105 0.53 20.79 -6.27
C CYS A 105 0.91 21.64 -5.06
N ALA A 106 0.65 22.94 -5.16
CA ALA A 106 0.81 23.87 -4.04
C ALA A 106 -0.30 23.64 -2.99
N PRO A 107 -0.11 24.04 -1.72
CA PRO A 107 -1.07 23.84 -0.64
C PRO A 107 -2.50 24.30 -0.94
N ASP A 108 -2.65 25.41 -1.64
CA ASP A 108 -3.94 26.00 -2.04
C ASP A 108 -4.68 25.11 -3.05
N GLN A 109 -3.94 24.44 -3.95
CA GLN A 109 -4.49 23.56 -4.98
C GLN A 109 -4.94 22.19 -4.45
N VAL A 110 -4.57 21.83 -3.22
CA VAL A 110 -4.93 20.54 -2.60
C VAL A 110 -6.45 20.39 -2.46
N ASN A 111 -7.17 21.50 -2.30
CA ASN A 111 -8.62 21.51 -2.11
C ASN A 111 -9.43 21.57 -3.41
N HIS A 112 -8.79 21.75 -4.56
CA HIS A 112 -9.53 21.92 -5.81
C HIS A 112 -10.06 20.58 -6.32
N GLU A 113 -11.31 20.54 -6.77
CA GLU A 113 -11.92 19.35 -7.39
C GLU A 113 -11.12 18.91 -8.62
N ALA A 114 -10.78 19.88 -9.48
CA ALA A 114 -9.93 19.69 -10.65
C ALA A 114 -8.63 20.49 -10.52
N VAL A 115 -7.50 19.82 -10.72
CA VAL A 115 -6.19 20.48 -10.77
C VAL A 115 -5.70 20.48 -12.22
N PRO A 116 -5.53 21.65 -12.87
CA PRO A 116 -5.05 21.70 -14.25
C PRO A 116 -3.65 21.06 -14.39
N GLY A 117 -3.42 20.38 -15.51
CA GLY A 117 -2.11 19.82 -15.86
C GLY A 117 -1.73 18.52 -15.12
N MET A 118 -2.70 17.81 -14.53
CA MET A 118 -2.49 16.43 -14.09
C MET A 118 -2.10 15.55 -15.29
N ARG A 119 -1.14 14.64 -15.11
CA ARG A 119 -0.65 13.76 -16.17
C ARG A 119 -0.72 12.28 -15.75
N PRO A 120 -0.86 11.34 -16.69
CA PRO A 120 -0.71 9.92 -16.41
C PRO A 120 0.58 9.58 -15.66
N VAL A 121 0.54 8.58 -14.78
CA VAL A 121 1.71 8.15 -13.98
C VAL A 121 2.71 7.28 -14.74
N GLU A 122 2.52 7.06 -16.04
CA GLU A 122 3.28 6.10 -16.85
C GLU A 122 4.79 6.15 -16.64
N ASP A 123 5.37 7.35 -16.68
CA ASP A 123 6.82 7.55 -16.54
C ASP A 123 7.29 7.71 -15.08
N LYS A 124 6.38 7.71 -14.11
CA LYS A 124 6.73 7.69 -12.68
C LYS A 124 7.12 6.28 -12.27
N LEU A 125 8.02 6.19 -11.29
CA LEU A 125 8.35 4.91 -10.68
C LEU A 125 7.16 4.38 -9.88
N ALA A 126 6.94 3.06 -9.93
CA ALA A 126 5.94 2.41 -9.10
C ALA A 126 6.17 2.71 -7.60
N LEU A 127 7.45 2.79 -7.17
CA LEU A 127 7.82 3.19 -5.81
C LEU A 127 7.23 4.53 -5.39
N THR A 128 7.22 5.52 -6.29
CA THR A 128 6.66 6.85 -6.02
C THR A 128 5.17 6.74 -5.70
N ILE A 129 4.44 5.96 -6.49
CA ILE A 129 3.00 5.77 -6.30
C ILE A 129 2.71 5.04 -4.99
N VAL A 130 3.43 3.96 -4.70
CA VAL A 130 3.26 3.22 -3.43
C VAL A 130 3.59 4.09 -2.21
N LYS A 131 4.62 4.94 -2.29
CA LYS A 131 4.95 5.92 -1.23
C LYS A 131 3.80 6.88 -0.97
N ILE A 132 3.20 7.43 -2.03
CA ILE A 132 2.07 8.36 -1.91
C ILE A 132 0.87 7.65 -1.28
N LEU A 133 0.52 6.46 -1.78
CA LEU A 133 -0.58 5.65 -1.23
C LEU A 133 -0.36 5.38 0.26
N ARG A 134 0.82 4.88 0.64
CA ARG A 134 1.17 4.58 2.03
C ARG A 134 1.04 5.81 2.92
N ASN A 135 1.62 6.95 2.53
CA ASN A 135 1.55 8.17 3.33
C ASN A 135 0.10 8.68 3.45
N ALA A 136 -0.64 8.70 2.35
CA ALA A 136 -2.01 9.17 2.34
C ALA A 136 -2.91 8.31 3.24
N LEU A 137 -2.80 6.99 3.13
CA LEU A 137 -3.58 6.03 3.93
C LEU A 137 -3.19 6.07 5.41
N ALA A 138 -1.91 6.21 5.74
CA ALA A 138 -1.42 6.24 7.13
C ALA A 138 -1.82 7.53 7.88
N HIS A 139 -1.93 8.66 7.18
CA HIS A 139 -2.18 9.96 7.78
C HIS A 139 -3.61 10.49 7.54
N GLY A 140 -4.47 9.72 6.86
CA GLY A 140 -5.82 10.16 6.51
C GLY A 140 -5.86 11.29 5.49
N ASN A 141 -4.77 11.48 4.71
CA ASN A 141 -4.68 12.50 3.66
C ASN A 141 -5.37 12.01 2.37
N LEU A 142 -6.66 11.72 2.49
CA LEU A 142 -7.52 11.12 1.47
C LEU A 142 -8.68 12.07 1.15
N ARG A 143 -9.09 12.10 -0.11
CA ARG A 143 -10.33 12.74 -0.54
C ARG A 143 -11.02 11.91 -1.62
N THR A 144 -12.25 12.26 -1.91
CA THR A 144 -13.08 11.62 -2.93
C THR A 144 -13.78 12.69 -3.75
N ASN A 145 -13.91 12.47 -5.06
CA ASN A 145 -14.77 13.27 -5.92
C ASN A 145 -15.90 12.39 -6.49
N GLY A 146 -17.00 13.03 -6.91
CA GLY A 146 -18.16 12.38 -7.51
C GLY A 146 -19.25 11.97 -6.49
N ASN A 147 -20.47 11.79 -7.00
CA ASN A 147 -21.59 11.16 -6.29
C ASN A 147 -22.45 10.35 -7.30
N PRO A 148 -22.27 9.02 -7.42
CA PRO A 148 -21.39 8.16 -6.59
C PRO A 148 -19.90 8.48 -6.77
N ILE A 149 -19.07 8.06 -5.79
CA ILE A 149 -17.62 8.33 -5.80
C ILE A 149 -16.99 7.66 -7.02
N ASP A 150 -16.42 8.45 -7.92
CA ASP A 150 -15.77 7.98 -9.14
C ASP A 150 -14.24 8.17 -9.11
N ARG A 151 -13.74 9.01 -8.20
CA ARG A 151 -12.32 9.31 -8.03
C ARG A 151 -11.89 9.30 -6.58
N LEU A 152 -10.73 8.69 -6.36
CA LEU A 152 -9.97 8.71 -5.12
C LEU A 152 -8.78 9.65 -5.27
N VAL A 153 -8.55 10.51 -4.28
CA VAL A 153 -7.43 11.46 -4.26
C VAL A 153 -6.56 11.16 -3.05
N PHE A 154 -5.28 10.89 -3.31
CA PHE A 154 -4.26 10.60 -2.31
C PHE A 154 -3.24 11.75 -2.27
N LEU A 155 -2.98 12.25 -1.07
CA LEU A 155 -2.09 13.37 -0.86
C LEU A 155 -0.91 12.95 0.03
N SER A 156 0.30 13.27 -0.40
CA SER A 156 1.50 13.08 0.39
C SER A 156 2.31 14.36 0.41
N GLY A 157 2.67 14.83 1.60
CA GLY A 157 3.65 15.90 1.73
C GLY A 157 4.98 15.53 1.08
N ILE A 158 5.71 16.55 0.62
CA ILE A 158 7.06 16.42 0.07
C ILE A 158 8.02 16.94 1.14
N TYR A 159 9.05 16.16 1.45
CA TYR A 159 10.05 16.57 2.44
C TYR A 159 10.74 17.88 1.99
N GLU A 160 10.87 18.84 2.90
CA GLU A 160 11.46 20.18 2.65
C GLU A 160 10.73 21.04 1.61
N SER A 161 9.51 20.68 1.23
CA SER A 161 8.71 21.47 0.30
C SER A 161 7.33 21.73 0.87
N PRO A 162 6.77 22.94 0.69
CA PRO A 162 5.37 23.19 1.02
C PRO A 162 4.41 22.46 0.08
N ASN A 163 4.90 21.93 -1.05
CA ASN A 163 4.07 21.26 -2.04
C ASN A 163 3.68 19.84 -1.62
N TYR A 164 2.62 19.34 -2.24
CA TYR A 164 2.08 18.01 -2.05
C TYR A 164 2.14 17.22 -3.35
N ASN A 165 2.48 15.94 -3.23
CA ASN A 165 2.19 14.96 -4.26
C ASN A 165 0.70 14.66 -4.23
N ARG A 166 0.00 14.94 -5.33
CA ARG A 166 -1.39 14.57 -5.54
C ARG A 166 -1.46 13.44 -6.56
N LEU A 167 -2.11 12.37 -6.17
CA LEU A 167 -2.33 11.18 -6.98
C LEU A 167 -3.83 10.91 -7.02
N GLU A 168 -4.38 10.64 -8.20
CA GLU A 168 -5.77 10.27 -8.35
C GLU A 168 -5.93 8.99 -9.17
N CYS A 169 -6.96 8.22 -8.84
CA CYS A 169 -7.37 7.06 -9.61
C CYS A 169 -8.86 6.77 -9.41
N THR A 170 -9.41 5.86 -10.21
CA THR A 170 -10.76 5.33 -9.96
C THR A 170 -10.72 4.24 -8.89
N PRO A 171 -11.85 3.97 -8.19
CA PRO A 171 -11.96 2.80 -7.33
C PRO A 171 -11.57 1.48 -8.01
N ASP A 172 -11.95 1.29 -9.28
CA ASP A 172 -11.63 0.08 -10.05
C ASP A 172 -10.13 -0.07 -10.28
N SER A 173 -9.44 1.03 -10.61
CA SER A 173 -7.98 1.02 -10.79
C SER A 173 -7.25 0.71 -9.50
N LEU A 174 -7.71 1.23 -8.35
CA LEU A 174 -7.16 0.85 -7.05
C LEU A 174 -7.41 -0.63 -6.74
N ARG A 175 -8.61 -1.15 -7.03
CA ARG A 175 -8.93 -2.57 -6.83
C ARG A 175 -8.00 -3.48 -7.65
N CYS A 176 -7.77 -3.15 -8.92
CA CYS A 176 -6.82 -3.87 -9.78
C CYS A 176 -5.40 -3.83 -9.20
N PHE A 177 -4.95 -2.63 -8.79
CA PHE A 177 -3.65 -2.46 -8.16
C PHE A 177 -3.49 -3.34 -6.92
N LEU A 178 -4.48 -3.39 -6.03
CA LEU A 178 -4.44 -4.22 -4.82
C LEU A 178 -4.36 -5.72 -5.14
N LYS A 179 -5.16 -6.20 -6.10
CA LYS A 179 -5.10 -7.59 -6.58
C LYS A 179 -3.69 -7.94 -7.09
N ASN A 180 -3.09 -7.07 -7.90
CA ASN A 180 -1.74 -7.25 -8.42
C ASN A 180 -0.68 -7.20 -7.33
N TRP A 181 -0.81 -6.25 -6.40
CA TRP A 181 0.05 -6.08 -5.23
C TRP A 181 0.10 -7.35 -4.38
N ALA A 182 -1.05 -7.86 -3.94
CA ALA A 182 -1.12 -9.07 -3.14
C ALA A 182 -0.61 -10.31 -3.92
N THR A 183 -0.93 -10.42 -5.21
CA THR A 183 -0.46 -11.52 -6.06
C THR A 183 1.06 -11.52 -6.17
N MET A 184 1.67 -10.35 -6.31
CA MET A 184 3.13 -10.20 -6.30
C MET A 184 3.71 -10.59 -4.95
N LEU A 185 3.15 -10.11 -3.84
CA LEU A 185 3.64 -10.44 -2.49
C LEU A 185 3.60 -11.94 -2.23
N LYS A 186 2.51 -12.63 -2.60
CA LYS A 186 2.40 -14.10 -2.51
C LYS A 186 3.55 -14.83 -3.22
N LYS A 187 4.03 -14.29 -4.35
CA LYS A 187 5.11 -14.88 -5.18
C LYS A 187 6.52 -14.58 -4.66
N LEU A 188 6.69 -13.68 -3.70
CA LEU A 188 8.02 -13.41 -3.14
C LEU A 188 8.59 -14.67 -2.49
N LYS A 189 9.88 -14.92 -2.62
CA LYS A 189 10.54 -16.01 -1.89
C LYS A 189 10.82 -15.53 -0.47
N ILE A 190 10.10 -16.10 0.49
CA ILE A 190 10.34 -15.85 1.90
C ILE A 190 10.65 -17.20 2.50
N ASP A 191 11.90 -17.39 2.87
CA ASP A 191 12.34 -18.62 3.51
C ASP A 191 11.60 -18.75 4.83
N HIS A 192 10.91 -19.87 5.00
CA HIS A 192 10.19 -20.19 6.21
C HIS A 192 11.19 -20.52 7.31
N ALA A 193 11.83 -19.50 7.89
CA ALA A 193 12.34 -19.64 9.23
C ALA A 193 11.10 -19.83 10.11
N THR A 194 10.85 -21.06 10.54
CA THR A 194 9.78 -21.40 11.47
C THR A 194 9.84 -20.43 12.64
N ILE A 195 8.92 -19.48 12.70
CA ILE A 195 8.81 -18.60 13.85
C ILE A 195 8.24 -19.48 14.96
N ILE A 196 9.11 -20.05 15.79
CA ILE A 196 8.70 -20.62 17.07
C ILE A 196 8.42 -19.42 17.98
N GLU A 197 7.20 -18.87 17.88
CA GLU A 197 6.67 -17.92 18.86
C GLU A 197 6.46 -18.67 20.18
N GLY A 198 7.54 -18.81 20.96
CA GLY A 198 7.54 -19.52 22.24
C GLY A 198 8.65 -19.14 23.22
N GLN A 199 9.57 -18.21 22.87
CA GLN A 199 10.68 -17.81 23.75
C GLN A 199 10.62 -16.36 24.24
N PHE A 200 9.51 -15.65 24.02
CA PHE A 200 9.31 -14.36 24.66
C PHE A 200 8.65 -14.55 26.04
N GLY A 201 9.49 -14.76 27.06
CA GLY A 201 9.23 -14.28 28.42
C GLY A 201 8.70 -15.28 29.45
N SER A 202 9.58 -16.11 30.02
CA SER A 202 9.44 -16.55 31.43
C SER A 202 10.53 -15.98 32.35
N GLU A 203 11.45 -15.13 31.86
CA GLU A 203 12.61 -14.65 32.65
C GLU A 203 12.41 -13.27 33.32
N LEU A 204 11.18 -12.75 33.46
CA LEU A 204 10.93 -11.41 34.04
C LEU A 204 10.20 -11.42 35.40
N LEU A 205 10.28 -12.51 36.18
CA LEU A 205 9.59 -12.59 37.49
C LEU A 205 10.49 -12.93 38.71
N GLU A 206 11.81 -12.81 38.63
CA GLU A 206 12.68 -13.05 39.79
C GLU A 206 13.74 -11.95 39.97
N SER A 207 13.33 -10.72 40.30
CA SER A 207 14.27 -9.76 40.91
C SER A 207 13.56 -8.62 41.63
N ASP A 208 12.70 -8.90 42.61
CA ASP A 208 12.31 -7.91 43.63
C ASP A 208 11.82 -8.63 44.89
N ALA A 209 12.78 -9.15 45.66
CA ALA A 209 12.60 -9.47 47.07
C ALA A 209 13.97 -9.34 47.77
N ALA A 210 14.28 -8.11 48.20
CA ALA A 210 15.32 -7.82 49.18
C ALA A 210 14.84 -6.66 50.08
#